data_AF-A0A7M3MJR8-F1
#
_entry.id   AF-A0A7M3MJR8-F1
#
_cell.length_a   1.000
_cell.length_b   1.000
_cell.length_c   1.000
_cell.angle_alpha   90.00
_cell.angle_beta   90.00
_cell.angle_gamma   90.00
#
_symmetry.space_group_name_H-M   'P 1'
#
loop_
_entity.id
_entity.type
_entity.pdbx_description
1 polymer ?
#
loop_
_entity_poly.entity_id
_entity_poly.type
_entity_poly.pdbx_seq_one_letter_code
_entity_poly.pdbx_strand_id
1 'polypeptide(L)' 'AVGHHPGIVRAERPEDDPEVRCPDTSLARRELGWEATTSLAEGLARTVAWYRRAH' A
#
# COMPACT_ATOMS: atom_id res chain seq x y z
N ALA A 1 24.84 -1.72 -14.35
CA ALA A 1 23.65 -2.50 -13.93
C ALA A 1 22.50 -2.05 -14.83
N VAL A 2 21.94 -2.96 -15.63
CA VAL A 2 20.88 -2.63 -16.58
C VAL A 2 19.55 -2.75 -15.82
N GLY A 3 18.99 -1.63 -15.37
CA GLY A 3 17.65 -1.59 -14.80
C GLY A 3 16.63 -1.44 -15.91
N HIS A 4 15.67 -2.35 -16.00
CA HIS A 4 14.45 -2.12 -16.78
C HIS A 4 13.70 -0.97 -16.08
N HIS A 5 13.42 0.11 -16.81
CA HIS A 5 12.56 1.20 -16.34
C HIS A 5 11.20 1.06 -17.02
N PRO A 6 10.33 0.14 -16.56
CA PRO A 6 8.95 0.19 -16.99
C PRO A 6 8.38 1.48 -16.39
N GLY A 7 8.08 2.46 -17.23
CA GLY A 7 7.37 3.66 -16.80
C GLY A 7 6.02 3.33 -16.18
N ILE A 8 5.32 4.34 -15.68
CA ILE A 8 3.95 4.18 -15.20
C ILE A 8 3.01 4.19 -16.41
N VAL A 9 2.27 3.10 -16.62
CA VAL A 9 1.23 3.00 -17.67
C VAL A 9 -0.14 3.18 -17.03
N ARG A 10 -0.97 4.07 -17.59
CA ARG A 10 -2.38 4.21 -17.19
C ARG A 10 -3.22 3.25 -18.04
N ALA A 11 -3.98 2.40 -17.38
CA ALA A 11 -4.92 1.47 -18.01
C ALA A 11 -6.35 1.80 -17.58
N GLU A 12 -7.33 1.24 -18.29
CA GLU A 12 -8.74 1.38 -17.92
C GLU A 12 -9.03 0.71 -16.58
N ARG A 13 -9.94 1.31 -15.81
CA ARG A 13 -10.33 0.82 -14.50
C ARG A 13 -11.28 -0.39 -14.66
N PRO A 14 -11.10 -1.48 -13.88
CA PRO A 14 -12.08 -2.56 -13.84
C PRO A 14 -13.48 -2.05 -13.46
N GLU A 15 -14.52 -2.62 -14.07
CA GLU A 15 -15.92 -2.18 -13.89
C GLU A 15 -16.36 -2.23 -12.41
N ASP A 16 -15.93 -3.25 -11.67
CA ASP A 16 -16.32 -3.48 -10.28
C ASP A 16 -15.40 -2.81 -9.24
N ASP A 17 -14.38 -2.05 -9.66
CA ASP A 17 -13.44 -1.43 -8.73
C ASP A 17 -14.01 -0.11 -8.19
N PRO A 18 -14.25 0.03 -6.87
CA PRO A 18 -14.69 1.29 -6.28
C PRO A 18 -13.59 2.35 -6.39
N GLU A 19 -13.98 3.61 -6.65
CA GLU A 19 -13.04 4.72 -6.87
C GLU A 19 -12.16 5.00 -5.65
N VAL A 20 -12.73 4.88 -4.45
CA VAL A 20 -12.08 5.21 -3.19
C VAL A 20 -12.52 4.21 -2.11
N ARG A 21 -11.57 3.78 -1.29
CA ARG A 21 -11.83 3.06 -0.04
C ARG A 21 -11.09 3.77 1.09
N CYS A 22 -11.84 4.31 2.06
CA CYS A 22 -11.28 4.99 3.23
C CYS A 22 -12.09 4.59 4.48
N PRO A 23 -11.66 3.55 5.21
CA PRO A 23 -12.39 3.11 6.40
C PRO A 23 -12.20 4.08 7.57
N ASP A 24 -13.31 4.43 8.24
CA ASP A 24 -13.22 5.02 9.59
C ASP A 24 -12.82 3.92 10.59
N THR A 25 -11.74 4.14 11.31
CA THR A 25 -11.17 3.22 12.30
C THR A 25 -11.41 3.66 13.74
N SER A 26 -12.26 4.68 13.96
CA SER A 26 -12.61 5.22 15.28
C SER A 26 -13.11 4.17 16.27
N LEU A 27 -13.87 3.17 15.79
CA LEU A 27 -14.34 2.04 16.60
C LEU A 27 -13.18 1.21 17.15
N ALA A 28 -12.21 0.84 16.31
CA ALA A 28 -11.05 0.06 16.74
C ALA A 28 -10.18 0.83 17.73
N ARG A 29 -10.00 2.14 17.54
CA ARG A 29 -9.31 2.99 18.51
C ARG A 29 -10.02 3.00 19.86
N ARG A 30 -11.34 3.18 19.88
CA ARG A 30 -12.12 3.30 21.11
C ARG A 30 -12.21 2.00 21.90
N GLU A 31 -12.50 0.90 21.22
CA GLU A 31 -12.79 -0.38 21.89
C GLU A 31 -11.53 -1.23 22.12
N LEU A 32 -10.51 -1.08 21.26
CA LEU A 32 -9.30 -1.92 21.29
C LEU A 32 -8.03 -1.13 21.62
N GLY A 33 -8.11 0.21 21.72
CA GLY A 33 -6.91 1.05 21.82
C GLY A 33 -6.01 0.96 20.58
N TRP A 34 -6.55 0.49 19.45
CA TRP A 34 -5.77 0.17 18.27
C TRP A 34 -5.76 1.32 17.25
N GLU A 35 -4.58 1.55 16.65
CA GLU A 35 -4.44 2.37 15.45
C GLU A 35 -3.26 1.90 14.59
N ALA A 36 -3.28 2.23 13.30
CA ALA A 36 -2.16 1.95 12.41
C ALA A 36 -0.97 2.86 12.75
N THR A 37 0.16 2.27 13.10
CA THR A 37 1.38 3.00 13.50
C THR A 37 2.45 3.06 12.41
N THR A 38 2.35 2.19 11.40
CA THR A 38 3.30 2.16 10.27
C THR A 38 2.84 3.14 9.19
N SER A 39 3.70 4.09 8.83
CA SER A 39 3.42 5.03 7.74
C SER A 39 3.48 4.33 6.37
N LEU A 40 2.84 4.93 5.35
CA LEU A 40 2.91 4.44 3.97
C LEU A 40 4.36 4.31 3.48
N ALA A 41 5.17 5.34 3.70
CA ALA A 41 6.57 5.37 3.25
C ALA A 41 7.39 4.25 3.90
N GLU A 42 7.22 4.05 5.20
CA GLU A 42 7.90 2.99 5.94
C GLU A 42 7.46 1.60 5.47
N GLY A 43 6.16 1.38 5.32
CA GLY A 43 5.61 0.13 4.82
C GLY A 43 6.15 -0.22 3.43
N LEU A 44 6.14 0.73 2.50
CA LEU A 44 6.68 0.54 1.15
C LEU A 44 8.18 0.22 1.17
N ALA A 45 8.98 0.93 1.96
CA ALA A 45 10.41 0.69 2.07
C ALA A 45 10.72 -0.73 2.57
N ARG A 46 10.00 -1.20 3.60
CA ARG A 46 10.11 -2.56 4.14
C ARG A 46 9.76 -3.62 3.08
N THR A 47 8.67 -3.42 2.35
CA THR A 47 8.22 -4.32 1.29
C THR A 47 9.23 -4.42 0.15
N VAL A 48 9.75 -3.30 -0.34
CA VAL A 48 10.78 -3.29 -1.41
C VAL A 48 12.06 -3.98 -0.94
N ALA A 49 12.50 -3.71 0.30
CA ALA A 49 13.68 -4.35 0.86
C ALA A 49 13.51 -5.87 1.00
N TRP A 50 12.33 -6.33 1.40
CA TRP A 50 11.99 -7.76 1.41
C TRP A 50 12.05 -8.37 0.01
N TYR A 51 11.43 -7.73 -0.99
CA TYR A 51 11.37 -8.26 -2.36
C TYR A 51 12.76 -8.43 -2.97
N ARG A 52 13.65 -7.44 -2.77
CA ARG A 52 15.06 -7.46 -3.22
C ARG A 52 15.93 -8.53 -2.56
N ARG A 53 15.51 -9.10 -1.43
CA ARG A 53 16.22 -10.21 -0.77
C ARG A 53 15.72 -11.57 -1.22
N ALA A 54 14.44 -11.64 -1.60
CA ALA A 54 13.78 -12.89 -1.97
C ALA A 54 13.89 -13.22 -3.47
N HIS A 55 14.34 -12.28 -4.30
CA HIS A 55 14.53 -12.36 -5.75
C HIS A 55 15.81 -11.63 -6.14
#